data_AF-A0A385AGZ6-F1
#
_entry.id   AF-A0A385AGZ6-F1
#
_cell.length_a   1.000
_cell.length_b   1.000
_cell.length_c   1.000
_cell.angle_alpha   90.00
_cell.angle_beta   90.00
_cell.angle_gamma   90.00
#
_symmetry.space_group_name_H-M   'P 1'
#
loop_
_entity.id
_entity.type
_entity.pdbx_description
1 polymer ?
#
loop_
_entity_poly.entity_id
_entity_poly.type
_entity_poly.pdbx_seq_one_letter_code
_entity_poly.pdbx_strand_id
1 'polypeptide(L)'
;MLVSEAFELLNSMGITTNIESVRRWIRQGAIKARPLDGSHSYWIERDDLNDFIESKLKAKNKRQVVYRQGYVDGFNAAKKLFNKGE
;
A
#
# COMPACT_ATOMS: atom_id res chain seq x y z
N MET A 1 -7.59 -11.82 -14.30
CA MET A 1 -7.06 -10.61 -14.97
C MET A 1 -5.56 -10.73 -15.11
N LEU A 2 -4.98 -10.13 -16.14
CA LEU A 2 -3.54 -10.13 -16.36
C LEU A 2 -2.81 -9.12 -15.46
N VAL A 3 -1.50 -9.30 -15.29
CA VAL A 3 -0.65 -8.38 -14.51
C VAL A 3 -0.75 -6.93 -15.00
N SER A 4 -0.87 -6.71 -16.32
CA SER A 4 -1.05 -5.39 -16.90
C SER A 4 -2.35 -4.72 -16.45
N GLU A 5 -3.46 -5.46 -16.48
CA GLU A 5 -4.77 -4.97 -16.03
C GLU A 5 -4.78 -4.66 -14.53
N ALA A 6 -4.16 -5.54 -13.73
CA ALA A 6 -3.99 -5.30 -12.30
C ALA A 6 -3.12 -4.06 -12.04
N PHE A 7 -2.07 -3.85 -12.84
CA PHE A 7 -1.24 -2.66 -12.73
C PHE A 7 -2.01 -1.37 -13.02
N GLU A 8 -2.82 -1.33 -14.09
CA GLU A 8 -3.64 -0.17 -14.42
C GLU A 8 -4.61 0.18 -13.28
N LEU A 9 -5.26 -0.82 -12.70
CA LEU A 9 -6.15 -0.63 -11.56
C LEU A 9 -5.38 -0.06 -10.35
N LEU A 10 -4.27 -0.69 -9.98
CA LEU A 10 -3.45 -0.24 -8.84
C LEU A 10 -2.85 1.16 -9.06
N ASN A 11 -2.53 1.52 -10.31
CA ASN A 11 -2.04 2.84 -10.67
C ASN A 11 -3.15 3.90 -10.54
N SER A 12 -4.36 3.61 -11.03
CA SER A 12 -5.51 4.52 -10.89
C SER A 12 -5.87 4.81 -9.42
N MET A 13 -5.58 3.88 -8.52
CA MET A 13 -5.77 4.02 -7.07
C MET A 13 -4.57 4.67 -6.35
N GLY A 14 -3.50 5.01 -7.07
CA GLY A 14 -2.28 5.58 -6.51
C GLY A 14 -1.50 4.63 -5.59
N ILE A 15 -1.61 3.32 -5.79
CA ILE A 15 -0.91 2.29 -5.00
C ILE A 15 0.50 2.05 -5.54
N THR A 16 0.68 2.04 -6.87
CA THR A 16 1.99 1.93 -7.52
C THR A 16 1.96 2.60 -8.89
N THR A 17 3.08 3.18 -9.29
CA THR A 17 3.30 3.71 -10.66
C THR A 17 4.18 2.79 -11.50
N ASN A 18 4.67 1.69 -10.93
CA ASN A 18 5.58 0.75 -11.58
C ASN A 18 4.98 -0.66 -11.61
N ILE A 19 4.89 -1.26 -12.81
CA ILE A 19 4.41 -2.63 -13.04
C ILE A 19 5.34 -3.68 -12.40
N GLU A 20 6.64 -3.39 -12.29
CA GLU A 20 7.60 -4.28 -11.63
C GLU A 20 7.32 -4.44 -10.13
N SER A 21 6.69 -3.45 -9.50
CA SER A 21 6.16 -3.60 -8.13
C SER A 21 5.11 -4.71 -8.05
N VAL A 22 4.21 -4.78 -9.05
CA VAL A 22 3.15 -5.78 -9.10
C VAL A 22 3.76 -7.18 -9.29
N ARG A 23 4.69 -7.33 -10.24
CA ARG A 23 5.44 -8.58 -10.44
C ARG A 23 6.21 -9.00 -9.19
N ARG A 24 6.84 -8.05 -8.49
CA ARG A 24 7.53 -8.31 -7.22
C ARG A 24 6.56 -8.82 -6.15
N TRP A 25 5.38 -8.20 -6.00
CA TRP A 25 4.40 -8.63 -5.01
C TRP A 25 3.84 -10.02 -5.29
N ILE A 26 3.65 -10.37 -6.57
CA ILE A 26 3.29 -11.74 -6.95
C ILE A 26 4.40 -12.72 -6.57
N ARG A 27 5.66 -12.43 -6.92
CA ARG A 27 6.81 -13.30 -6.56
C ARG A 27 7.02 -13.44 -5.06
N GLN A 28 6.68 -12.41 -4.29
CA GLN A 28 6.74 -12.42 -2.83
C GLN A 28 5.53 -13.11 -2.17
N GLY A 29 4.53 -13.53 -2.95
CA GLY A 29 3.28 -14.13 -2.45
C GLY A 29 2.31 -13.13 -1.81
N ALA A 30 2.56 -11.83 -1.96
CA ALA A 30 1.66 -10.79 -1.44
C ALA A 30 0.40 -10.63 -2.29
N ILE A 31 0.48 -10.94 -3.58
CA ILE A 31 -0.67 -11.08 -4.48
C ILE A 31 -0.66 -12.53 -4.94
N LYS A 32 -1.73 -13.29 -4.64
CA LYS A 32 -1.84 -14.64 -5.20
C LYS A 32 -2.12 -14.55 -6.69
N ALA A 33 -1.38 -15.33 -7.46
CA ALA A 33 -1.53 -15.39 -8.90
C ALA A 33 -1.08 -16.76 -9.41
N ARG A 34 -1.60 -17.16 -10.57
CA ARG A 34 -1.18 -18.37 -11.28
C ARG A 34 -0.35 -17.99 -12.50
N PRO A 35 0.80 -18.63 -12.77
CA PRO A 35 1.53 -18.40 -14.01
C PRO A 35 0.65 -18.79 -15.20
N LEU A 36 0.73 -18.04 -16.30
CA LEU A 36 0.12 -18.48 -17.56
C LEU A 36 1.14 -19.32 -18.32
N ASP A 37 0.76 -20.55 -18.66
CA ASP A 37 1.58 -21.44 -19.45
C ASP A 37 2.03 -20.79 -20.76
N GLY A 38 3.31 -20.93 -21.09
CA GLY A 38 3.90 -20.38 -22.31
C GLY A 38 4.08 -18.86 -22.32
N SER A 39 3.79 -18.14 -21.23
CA SER A 39 4.02 -16.68 -21.14
C SER A 39 4.81 -16.29 -19.88
N HIS A 40 5.48 -15.14 -19.93
CA HIS A 40 6.11 -14.52 -18.75
C HIS A 40 5.11 -13.67 -17.93
N SER A 41 3.84 -14.06 -17.93
CA SER A 41 2.74 -13.33 -17.28
C SER A 41 2.02 -14.18 -16.24
N TYR A 42 1.20 -13.51 -15.43
CA TYR A 42 0.41 -14.13 -14.36
C TYR A 42 -1.07 -13.77 -14.50
N TRP A 43 -1.92 -14.71 -14.09
CA TRP A 43 -3.35 -14.56 -13.94
C TRP A 43 -3.65 -14.31 -12.47
N ILE A 44 -4.31 -13.20 -12.18
CA ILE A 44 -4.70 -12.80 -10.84
C ILE A 44 -6.22 -12.92 -10.75
N GLU A 45 -6.70 -13.59 -9.71
CA GLU A 45 -8.12 -13.62 -9.38
C GLU A 45 -8.54 -12.27 -8.79
N ARG A 46 -9.77 -11.84 -9.10
CA ARG A 46 -10.25 -10.51 -8.69
C ARG A 46 -10.26 -10.37 -7.17
N ASP A 47 -10.68 -11.41 -6.46
CA ASP A 47 -10.77 -11.38 -5.00
C ASP A 47 -9.39 -11.32 -4.35
N ASP A 48 -8.41 -12.09 -4.85
CA ASP A 48 -7.02 -12.00 -4.36
C ASP A 48 -6.39 -10.62 -4.59
N LEU A 49 -6.73 -9.93 -5.69
CA LEU A 49 -6.29 -8.56 -5.91
C LEU A 49 -6.99 -7.58 -4.96
N ASN A 50 -8.30 -7.75 -4.74
CA ASN A 50 -9.07 -6.91 -3.82
C ASN A 50 -8.54 -7.02 -2.38
N ASP A 51 -8.26 -8.24 -1.91
CA ASP A 51 -7.66 -8.49 -0.59
C ASP A 51 -6.33 -7.74 -0.43
N PHE A 52 -5.50 -7.76 -1.47
CA PHE A 52 -4.25 -7.00 -1.50
C PHE A 52 -4.48 -5.49 -1.46
N ILE A 53 -5.44 -4.97 -2.24
CA ILE A 53 -5.79 -3.54 -2.27
C ILE A 53 -6.26 -3.09 -0.89
N GLU A 54 -7.17 -3.82 -0.26
CA GLU A 54 -7.65 -3.51 1.08
C GLU A 54 -6.51 -3.46 2.10
N SER A 55 -5.59 -4.43 2.04
CA SER A 55 -4.40 -4.46 2.89
C SER A 55 -3.55 -3.20 2.73
N LYS A 56 -3.33 -2.75 1.48
CA LYS A 56 -2.58 -1.51 1.20
C LYS A 56 -3.28 -0.26 1.73
N LEU A 57 -4.60 -0.15 1.54
CA LEU A 57 -5.37 0.99 2.01
C LEU A 57 -5.42 1.05 3.54
N LYS A 58 -5.62 -0.08 4.21
CA LYS A 58 -5.55 -0.20 5.68
C LYS A 58 -4.18 0.24 6.20
N ALA A 59 -3.10 -0.22 5.58
CA ALA A 59 -1.74 0.18 5.96
C ALA A 59 -1.48 1.69 5.76
N LYS A 60 -1.96 2.26 4.64
CA LYS A 60 -1.85 3.70 4.36
C LYS A 60 -2.59 4.53 5.40
N ASN A 61 -3.83 4.15 5.72
CA ASN A 61 -4.62 4.85 6.73
C ASN A 61 -3.98 4.78 8.12
N LYS A 62 -3.51 3.59 8.54
CA LYS A 62 -2.78 3.42 9.80
C LYS A 62 -1.55 4.33 9.90
N ARG A 63 -0.77 4.46 8.82
CA ARG A 63 0.39 5.37 8.77
C ARG A 63 -0.02 6.83 8.93
N GLN A 64 -1.10 7.26 8.30
CA GLN A 64 -1.60 8.63 8.39
C GLN A 64 -2.07 8.97 9.81
N VAL A 65 -2.78 8.05 10.47
CA VAL A 65 -3.22 8.20 11.87
C VAL A 65 -2.02 8.31 12.81
N VAL A 66 -1.03 7.42 12.68
CA VAL A 66 0.17 7.43 13.52
C VAL A 66 0.97 8.73 13.35
N TYR A 67 1.15 9.19 12.11
CA TYR A 67 1.85 10.45 11.83
C TYR A 67 1.15 11.64 12.49
N ARG A 68 -0.18 11.74 12.34
CA ARG A 68 -0.97 12.81 12.95
C ARG A 68 -0.86 12.80 14.47
N GLN A 69 -0.94 11.63 15.09
CA GLN A 69 -0.82 11.50 16.54
C GLN A 69 0.56 11.96 17.02
N GLY A 70 1.64 11.47 16.40
CA GLY A 70 3.00 11.88 16.76
C GLY A 70 3.25 13.38 16.59
N TYR A 71 2.68 14.00 15.55
CA TYR A 71 2.76 15.45 15.36
C TYR A 71 2.06 16.22 16.50
N VAL A 72 0.84 15.83 16.85
CA VAL A 72 0.06 16.46 17.93
C VAL A 72 0.77 16.31 19.28
N ASP A 73 1.29 15.12 19.57
CA ASP A 73 2.01 14.84 20.82
C ASP A 73 3.29 15.67 20.93
N GLY A 74 4.07 15.74 19.84
CA GLY A 74 5.27 16.57 19.77
C GLY A 74 4.97 18.06 19.93
N PHE A 75 3.93 18.56 19.26
CA PHE A 75 3.49 19.95 19.37
C PHE A 75 3.05 20.30 20.80
N ASN A 76 2.25 19.43 21.43
CA ASN A 76 1.79 19.62 22.80
C ASN A 76 2.94 19.56 23.82
N ALA A 77 3.90 18.66 23.63
CA ALA A 77 5.10 18.57 24.45
C ALA A 77 5.93 19.86 24.36
N ALA A 78 6.16 20.37 23.14
CA ALA A 78 6.86 21.63 22.91
C ALA A 78 6.13 22.82 23.56
N LYS A 79 4.81 22.91 23.40
CA LYS A 79 3.98 23.96 24.03
C LYS A 79 4.07 23.92 25.55
N LYS A 80 4.07 22.73 26.16
CA LYS A 80 4.22 22.58 27.62
C LYS A 80 5.60 23.04 28.11
N LEU A 81 6.67 22.75 27.35
CA LEU A 81 8.02 23.19 27.70
C LEU A 81 8.14 24.71 27.63
N PHE A 82 7.58 25.33 26.57
CA PHE A 82 7.56 26.78 26.42
C PHE A 82 6.83 27.47 27.58
N ASN A 83 5.62 27.00 27.92
CA ASN A 83 4.80 27.59 28.97
C ASN A 83 5.31 27.32 30.41
N LYS A 84 6.35 26.49 30.59
CA LYS A 84 6.92 26.16 31.91
C LYS A 84 8.24 26.91 32.18
N GLY A 85 8.70 27.70 31.21
CA GLY A 85 9.88 28.57 31.34
C GLY A 85 9.57 30.02 31.74
N GLU A 86 8.30 30.33 31.99
CA GLU A 86 7.81 31.58 32.60
C GLU A 86 7.44 31.34 34.07
#